data_AF-A0A177BD85-F1
#
_entry.id   AF-A0A177BD85-F1
#
_cell.length_a   1.000
_cell.length_b   1.000
_cell.length_c   1.000
_cell.angle_alpha   90.00
_cell.angle_beta   90.00
_cell.angle_gamma   90.00
#
_symmetry.space_group_name_H-M   'P 1'
#
loop_
_entity.id
_entity.type
_entity.pdbx_description
1 polymer ?
#
loop_
_entity_poly.entity_id
_entity_poly.type
_entity_poly.pdbx_seq_one_letter_code
_entity_poly.pdbx_strand_id
1 'polypeptide(L)'
;MSYRERRNFIECMRTLGMPEIISYQSFTQPNFPLVVRTLKWLIERIRYDPTYELHQNISTEQGRILFIKSVESFMISRAQLKVNIKRLYMADGYAVRELLKLAKVLYQATTKCITKESVDDILNKNEAFVPFDISRKIEDLRELRRLSDVITETGTLIYEMLNKEIEQRSIREFTLNKQINITDIEKSLKNAIVLVQKSIENIEKDTQKVKGDSKNIESKINKKTAELTRNSKRLETLQNVRPAYMDEFETYEEELKVLYERYMDVFRNKHQYEVLIQEYTKKNIEFQKEIQNRISRLSSNENLASISSDASSSESKYSNENNDIEFNLDSDNSNISVDYDKNSDSEYETEIPRNAKSGRINRAKSSKPRYNPEDDDNYF
;
A
#
# COMPACT_ATOMS: atom_id res chain seq x y z
N MET A 1 45.69 25.16 26.77
CA MET A 1 45.88 24.87 25.33
C MET A 1 47.15 24.08 25.09
N SER A 2 47.15 23.15 24.13
CA SER A 2 48.34 22.38 23.78
C SER A 2 49.29 23.20 22.90
N TYR A 3 50.60 23.10 23.15
CA TYR A 3 51.65 23.67 22.30
C TYR A 3 51.43 23.31 20.80
N ARG A 4 50.91 22.12 20.55
CA ARG A 4 50.60 21.63 19.21
C ARG A 4 49.57 22.49 18.46
N GLU A 5 48.55 23.00 19.15
CA GLU A 5 47.46 23.77 18.52
C GLU A 5 47.92 25.17 18.12
N ARG A 6 48.73 25.84 18.96
CA ARG A 6 49.33 27.13 18.61
C ARG A 6 50.30 27.00 17.44
N ARG A 7 51.13 25.95 17.43
CA ARG A 7 52.05 25.69 16.31
C ARG A 7 51.27 25.48 15.02
N ASN A 8 50.26 24.61 15.07
CA ASN A 8 49.41 24.32 13.91
C ASN A 8 48.73 25.59 13.37
N PHE A 9 48.19 26.43 14.26
CA PHE A 9 47.62 27.70 13.85
C PHE A 9 48.63 28.61 13.15
N ILE A 10 49.83 28.78 13.71
CA ILE A 10 50.86 29.63 13.11
C ILE A 10 51.29 29.08 11.74
N GLU A 11 51.47 27.77 11.60
CA GLU A 11 51.79 27.14 10.31
C GLU A 11 50.66 27.32 9.28
N CYS A 12 49.40 27.13 9.69
CA CYS A 12 48.25 27.44 8.84
C CYS A 12 48.25 28.92 8.44
N MET A 13 48.45 29.87 9.35
CA MET A 13 48.44 31.29 9.01
C MET A 13 49.62 31.69 8.10
N ARG A 14 50.79 31.05 8.25
CA ARG A 14 51.95 31.26 7.38
C ARG A 14 51.71 30.76 5.97
N THR A 15 51.19 29.54 5.83
CA THR A 15 50.86 28.95 4.51
C THR A 15 49.72 29.69 3.81
N LEU A 16 48.80 30.28 4.59
CA LEU A 16 47.76 31.16 4.11
C LEU A 16 48.31 32.54 3.65
N GLY A 17 49.55 32.89 4.00
CA GLY A 17 50.18 34.14 3.54
C GLY A 17 49.79 35.38 4.35
N MET A 18 49.57 35.25 5.67
CA MET A 18 49.36 36.44 6.51
C MET A 18 50.62 37.34 6.47
N PRO A 19 50.47 38.66 6.20
CA PRO A 19 51.61 39.59 6.13
C PRO A 19 52.39 39.75 7.45
N GLU A 20 51.72 39.61 8.59
CA GLU A 20 52.35 39.73 9.91
C GLU A 20 52.72 38.36 10.48
N ILE A 21 53.97 38.24 10.94
CA ILE A 21 54.45 37.03 11.60
C ILE A 21 53.87 36.96 13.01
N ILE A 22 53.00 35.99 13.25
CA ILE A 22 52.50 35.72 14.60
C ILE A 22 53.55 34.92 15.38
N SER A 23 54.05 35.50 16.47
CA SER A 23 54.97 34.80 17.37
C SER A 23 54.27 33.70 18.16
N TYR A 24 55.04 32.68 18.51
CA TYR A 24 54.60 31.57 19.35
C TYR A 24 54.11 32.01 20.74
N GLN A 25 54.63 33.13 21.24
CA GLN A 25 54.30 33.67 22.55
C GLN A 25 53.10 34.63 22.54
N SER A 26 52.65 35.09 21.37
CA SER A 26 51.66 36.17 21.23
C SER A 26 50.28 35.89 21.84
N PHE A 27 49.92 34.62 22.04
CA PHE A 27 48.67 34.19 22.69
C PHE A 27 48.87 33.56 24.07
N THR A 28 50.06 33.73 24.66
CA THR A 28 50.33 33.32 26.06
C THR A 28 49.67 34.30 27.04
N GLN A 29 49.59 35.58 26.63
CA GLN A 29 48.85 36.63 27.30
C GLN A 29 47.68 37.08 26.40
N PRO A 30 46.59 37.61 26.97
CA PRO A 30 45.43 38.05 26.21
C PRO A 30 45.79 39.23 25.29
N ASN A 31 45.75 39.02 23.98
CA ASN A 31 46.08 40.04 22.97
C ASN A 31 44.90 40.24 22.01
N PHE A 32 43.94 41.06 22.44
CA PHE A 32 42.73 41.35 21.66
C PHE A 32 43.01 42.02 20.31
N PRO A 33 43.91 43.03 20.20
CA PRO A 33 44.25 43.65 18.92
C PRO A 33 44.73 42.64 17.88
N LEU A 34 45.54 41.67 18.29
CA LEU A 34 46.02 40.61 17.39
C LEU A 34 44.87 39.72 16.92
N VAL A 35 43.98 39.29 17.83
CA VAL A 35 42.80 38.50 17.46
C VAL A 35 41.94 39.24 16.43
N VAL A 36 41.67 40.53 16.66
CA VAL A 36 40.89 41.35 15.72
C VAL A 36 41.56 41.42 14.36
N ARG A 37 42.87 41.68 14.31
CA ARG A 37 43.62 41.72 13.05
C ARG A 37 43.57 40.38 12.32
N THR A 38 43.80 39.28 13.03
CA THR A 38 43.74 37.93 12.44
C THR A 38 42.35 37.58 11.92
N LEU A 39 41.28 37.94 12.63
CA LEU A 39 39.90 37.74 12.20
C LEU A 39 39.56 38.58 10.99
N LYS A 40 39.91 39.87 11.01
CA LYS A 40 39.68 40.79 9.89
C LYS A 40 40.34 40.23 8.63
N TRP A 41 41.60 39.83 8.73
CA TRP A 41 42.35 39.25 7.61
C TRP A 41 41.73 37.93 7.11
N LEU A 42 41.38 37.01 8.02
CA LEU A 42 40.74 35.74 7.65
C LEU A 42 39.38 35.96 6.95
N ILE A 43 38.59 36.91 7.45
CA ILE A 43 37.28 37.25 6.86
C ILE A 43 37.48 37.92 5.51
N GLU A 44 38.37 38.91 5.38
CA GLU A 44 38.70 39.54 4.10
C GLU A 44 39.15 38.53 3.06
N ARG A 45 39.93 37.51 3.46
CA ARG A 45 40.38 36.47 2.54
C ARG A 45 39.30 35.47 2.12
N ILE A 46 38.23 35.33 2.90
CA ILE A 46 37.02 34.59 2.50
C ILE A 46 36.18 35.38 1.49
N ARG A 47 36.37 36.71 1.40
CA ARG A 47 35.49 37.59 0.64
C ARG A 47 35.88 37.67 -0.83
N TYR A 48 34.89 37.38 -1.66
CA TYR A 48 34.75 37.89 -3.03
C TYR A 48 33.54 38.86 -3.15
N ASP A 49 33.06 39.44 -2.04
CA ASP A 49 31.80 40.22 -1.99
C ASP A 49 32.00 41.60 -1.30
N PRO A 50 31.72 42.75 -1.98
CA PRO A 50 31.98 44.11 -1.50
C PRO A 50 31.13 44.62 -0.32
N THR A 51 30.05 43.92 0.08
CA THR A 51 28.92 44.56 0.80
C THR A 51 28.92 44.46 2.34
N TYR A 52 29.84 43.70 2.94
CA TYR A 52 29.88 43.48 4.39
C TYR A 52 30.88 44.41 5.12
N GLU A 53 30.41 45.33 5.95
CA GLU A 53 31.27 46.21 6.75
C GLU A 53 31.44 45.66 8.18
N LEU A 54 32.68 45.38 8.57
CA LEU A 54 33.01 45.05 9.97
C LEU A 54 33.06 46.34 10.79
N HIS A 55 32.53 46.29 12.02
CA HIS A 55 32.59 47.42 12.95
C HIS A 55 34.06 47.77 13.28
N GLN A 56 34.48 49.01 12.98
CA GLN A 56 35.90 49.39 13.01
C GLN A 56 36.37 49.92 14.38
N ASN A 57 35.45 50.25 15.29
CA ASN A 57 35.79 50.85 16.59
C ASN A 57 36.09 49.77 17.63
N ILE A 58 37.38 49.54 17.90
CA ILE A 58 37.89 48.51 18.84
C ILE A 58 38.39 49.12 20.16
N SER A 59 38.49 50.46 20.23
CA SER A 59 39.02 51.18 21.39
C SER A 59 38.11 51.11 22.61
N THR A 60 36.78 51.07 22.41
CA THR A 60 35.78 50.97 23.48
C THR A 60 35.39 49.52 23.76
N GLU A 61 35.09 49.19 25.01
CA GLU A 61 34.65 47.83 25.39
C GLU A 61 33.39 47.40 24.62
N GLN A 62 32.42 48.32 24.48
CA GLN A 62 31.21 48.10 23.70
C GLN A 62 31.52 47.82 22.23
N GLY A 63 32.47 48.55 21.64
CA GLY A 63 32.91 48.36 20.26
C GLY A 63 33.54 46.98 20.02
N ARG A 64 34.33 46.48 21.00
CA ARG A 64 34.88 45.12 20.95
C ARG A 64 33.80 44.04 20.94
N ILE A 65 32.76 44.20 21.76
CA ILE A 65 31.65 43.25 21.83
C ILE A 65 30.85 43.26 20.52
N LEU A 66 30.55 44.44 19.97
CA LEU A 66 29.87 44.58 18.69
C LEU A 66 30.66 43.96 17.54
N PHE A 67 31.99 44.16 17.52
CA PHE A 67 32.87 43.53 16.54
C PHE A 67 32.80 42.00 16.58
N ILE A 68 32.87 41.38 17.77
CA ILE A 68 32.81 39.91 17.85
C ILE A 68 31.42 39.40 17.44
N LYS A 69 30.33 40.10 17.83
CA LYS A 69 28.98 39.72 17.41
C LYS A 69 28.80 39.81 15.90
N SER A 70 29.36 40.83 15.25
CA SER A 70 29.32 40.91 13.78
C SER A 70 30.08 39.75 13.16
N VAL A 71 31.29 39.45 13.65
CA VAL A 71 32.12 38.32 13.20
C VAL A 71 31.39 36.98 13.37
N GLU A 72 30.69 36.77 14.49
CA GLU A 72 29.92 35.56 14.73
C GLU A 72 28.78 35.40 13.71
N SER A 73 27.96 36.43 13.52
CA SER A 73 26.89 36.42 12.52
C SER A 73 27.43 36.12 11.11
N PHE A 74 28.60 36.68 10.76
CA PHE A 74 29.27 36.38 9.49
C PHE A 74 29.71 34.91 9.39
N MET A 75 30.38 34.39 10.43
CA MET A 75 30.87 33.01 10.42
C MET A 75 29.74 31.97 10.35
N ILE A 76 28.61 32.24 11.00
CA ILE A 76 27.43 31.37 10.92
C ILE A 76 26.81 31.44 9.52
N SER A 77 26.62 32.64 8.98
CA SER A 77 25.92 32.82 7.70
C SER A 77 26.73 32.33 6.49
N ARG A 78 28.03 32.66 6.43
CA ARG A 78 28.85 32.46 5.23
C ARG A 78 29.82 31.29 5.31
N ALA A 79 30.37 31.02 6.50
CA ALA A 79 31.29 29.90 6.70
C ALA A 79 30.62 28.67 7.33
N GLN A 80 29.36 28.79 7.78
CA GLN A 80 28.63 27.75 8.54
C GLN A 80 29.42 27.22 9.75
N LEU A 81 30.22 28.08 10.39
CA LEU A 81 31.05 27.73 11.53
C LEU A 81 30.48 28.32 12.83
N LYS A 82 30.25 27.44 13.81
CA LYS A 82 29.89 27.86 15.17
C LYS A 82 31.15 28.13 16.00
N VAL A 83 31.33 29.40 16.38
CA VAL A 83 32.46 29.87 17.20
C VAL A 83 32.00 30.31 18.59
N ASN A 84 32.89 30.23 19.58
CA ASN A 84 32.59 30.71 20.92
C ASN A 84 33.05 32.17 21.11
N ILE A 85 32.08 33.09 21.15
CA ILE A 85 32.26 34.54 21.35
C ILE A 85 33.12 34.85 22.58
N LYS A 86 32.85 34.18 23.72
CA LYS A 86 33.53 34.46 24.99
C LYS A 86 35.02 34.14 24.88
N ARG A 87 35.37 33.02 24.25
CA ARG A 87 36.77 32.62 24.01
C ARG A 87 37.46 33.57 23.05
N LEU A 88 36.75 34.07 22.03
CA LEU A 88 37.30 35.04 21.10
C LEU A 88 37.58 36.38 21.77
N TYR A 89 36.73 36.80 22.72
CA TYR A 89 36.88 38.03 23.49
C TYR A 89 38.05 37.95 24.49
N MET A 90 38.23 36.80 25.16
CA MET A 90 39.33 36.59 26.10
C MET A 90 40.71 36.72 25.44
N ALA A 91 40.79 36.53 24.12
CA ALA A 91 41.98 36.71 23.30
C ALA A 91 43.26 36.00 23.80
N ASP A 92 43.07 34.94 24.57
CA ASP A 92 44.11 34.09 25.12
C ASP A 92 44.32 32.86 24.22
N GLY A 93 45.03 31.85 24.73
CA GLY A 93 45.19 30.60 24.01
C GLY A 93 43.86 29.96 23.57
N TYR A 94 42.75 30.18 24.30
CA TYR A 94 41.44 29.64 23.93
C TYR A 94 40.83 30.29 22.70
N ALA A 95 41.16 31.56 22.42
CA ALA A 95 40.81 32.21 21.15
C ALA A 95 41.45 31.49 19.95
N VAL A 96 42.69 31.02 20.08
CA VAL A 96 43.43 30.35 18.99
C VAL A 96 42.70 29.11 18.49
N ARG A 97 42.05 28.34 19.37
CA ARG A 97 41.29 27.15 18.95
C ARG A 97 40.06 27.50 18.13
N GLU A 98 39.42 28.63 18.42
CA GLU A 98 38.30 29.13 17.63
C GLU A 98 38.79 29.71 16.29
N LEU A 99 39.90 30.48 16.30
CA LEU A 99 40.56 30.99 15.09
C LEU A 99 41.04 29.87 14.16
N LEU A 100 41.57 28.78 14.73
CA LEU A 100 42.07 27.63 14.00
C LEU A 100 40.96 26.91 13.21
N LYS A 101 39.71 26.96 13.65
CA LYS A 101 38.59 26.39 12.88
C LYS A 101 38.47 27.10 11.53
N LEU A 102 38.49 28.43 11.56
CA LEU A 102 38.40 29.25 10.35
C LEU A 102 39.64 29.09 9.48
N ALA A 103 40.83 29.15 10.08
CA ALA A 103 42.09 28.99 9.38
C ALA A 103 42.21 27.62 8.69
N LYS A 104 41.73 26.54 9.31
CA LYS A 104 41.76 25.19 8.71
C LYS A 104 40.89 25.08 7.48
N VAL A 105 39.69 25.67 7.49
CA VAL A 105 38.79 25.65 6.32
C VAL A 105 39.46 26.32 5.14
N LEU A 106 40.03 27.51 5.35
CA LEU A 106 40.79 28.21 4.33
C LEU A 106 42.05 27.46 3.91
N TYR A 107 42.76 26.85 4.86
CA TYR A 107 43.98 26.09 4.58
C TYR A 107 43.67 24.91 3.67
N GLN A 108 42.63 24.13 3.99
CA GLN A 108 42.20 23.00 3.16
C GLN A 108 41.75 23.44 1.77
N ALA A 109 41.00 24.53 1.65
CA ALA A 109 40.61 25.08 0.36
C ALA A 109 41.83 25.54 -0.46
N THR A 110 42.76 26.26 0.18
CA THR A 110 43.98 26.77 -0.44
C THR A 110 44.89 25.62 -0.86
N THR A 111 45.13 24.62 0.00
CA THR A 111 45.95 23.45 -0.36
C THR A 111 45.31 22.66 -1.49
N LYS A 112 44.00 22.46 -1.51
CA LYS A 112 43.32 21.76 -2.62
C LYS A 112 43.43 22.53 -3.95
N CYS A 113 43.44 23.86 -3.91
CA CYS A 113 43.68 24.68 -5.10
C CYS A 113 45.14 24.61 -5.57
N ILE A 114 46.11 24.58 -4.63
CA ILE A 114 47.54 24.50 -4.93
C ILE A 114 47.96 23.10 -5.38
N THR A 115 47.39 22.03 -4.81
CA THR A 115 47.67 20.63 -5.18
C THR A 115 46.88 20.16 -6.41
N LYS A 116 46.42 21.09 -7.26
CA LYS A 116 46.07 20.75 -8.64
C LYS A 116 47.38 20.61 -9.42
N GLU A 117 47.96 19.41 -9.36
CA GLU A 117 48.95 18.80 -10.25
C GLU A 117 49.99 17.98 -9.44
N SER A 118 49.67 16.71 -9.21
CA SER A 118 50.62 15.58 -9.36
C SER A 118 49.89 14.29 -9.01
N VAL A 119 49.54 13.56 -10.06
CA VAL A 119 48.97 12.20 -9.99
C VAL A 119 49.99 11.20 -9.40
N ASP A 120 51.25 11.59 -9.24
CA ASP A 120 52.37 10.72 -8.85
C ASP A 120 52.43 10.36 -7.35
N ASP A 121 51.87 11.15 -6.44
CA ASP A 121 51.98 10.88 -4.99
C ASP A 121 51.07 9.73 -4.51
N ILE A 122 50.14 9.26 -5.34
CA ILE A 122 49.26 8.12 -5.05
C ILE A 122 50.01 6.79 -5.25
N LEU A 123 51.03 6.76 -6.12
CA LEU A 123 51.75 5.52 -6.46
C LEU A 123 52.83 5.14 -5.43
N ASN A 124 53.37 6.10 -4.67
CA ASN A 124 54.52 5.87 -3.79
C ASN A 124 54.19 5.61 -2.30
N LYS A 125 52.91 5.41 -1.94
CA LYS A 125 52.49 5.14 -0.55
C LYS A 125 51.75 3.81 -0.33
N ASN A 126 51.97 2.82 -1.18
CA ASN A 126 51.30 1.51 -1.09
C ASN A 126 52.18 0.35 -0.55
N GLU A 127 53.20 0.62 0.25
CA GLU A 127 53.87 -0.41 1.08
C GLU A 127 53.42 -0.44 2.54
N ALA A 128 52.37 0.32 2.91
CA ALA A 128 51.66 0.09 4.16
C ALA A 128 50.36 -0.67 3.86
N PHE A 129 50.33 -1.94 4.25
CA PHE A 129 49.17 -2.83 4.24
C PHE A 129 47.98 -2.17 4.98
N VAL A 130 47.15 -1.44 4.25
CA VAL A 130 45.81 -1.02 4.68
C VAL A 130 44.87 -2.14 4.24
N PRO A 131 44.03 -2.70 5.13
CA PRO A 131 43.18 -3.83 4.78
C PRO A 131 42.31 -3.43 3.59
N PHE A 132 42.37 -4.26 2.55
CA PHE A 132 41.74 -4.07 1.26
C PHE A 132 40.21 -4.03 1.45
N ASP A 133 39.66 -2.82 1.66
CA ASP A 133 38.24 -2.60 1.88
C ASP A 133 37.52 -2.64 0.52
N ILE A 134 37.26 -3.86 0.06
CA ILE A 134 36.60 -4.18 -1.21
C ILE A 134 35.29 -3.38 -1.37
N SER A 135 34.59 -3.10 -0.27
CA SER A 135 33.36 -2.31 -0.28
C SER A 135 33.57 -0.87 -0.73
N ARG A 136 34.65 -0.20 -0.32
CA ARG A 136 34.95 1.17 -0.78
C ARG A 136 35.30 1.18 -2.27
N LYS A 137 36.10 0.22 -2.71
CA LYS A 137 36.47 0.10 -4.12
C LYS A 137 35.27 -0.23 -5.01
N ILE A 138 34.28 -0.98 -4.51
CA ILE A 138 33.02 -1.23 -5.23
C ILE A 138 32.17 0.04 -5.33
N GLU A 139 32.10 0.84 -4.27
CA GLU A 139 31.38 2.13 -4.30
C GLU A 139 32.05 3.10 -5.28
N ASP A 140 33.39 3.22 -5.23
CA ASP A 140 34.18 4.03 -6.16
C ASP A 140 34.02 3.55 -7.61
N LEU A 141 33.95 2.22 -7.84
CA LEU A 141 33.70 1.66 -9.18
C LEU A 141 32.28 1.93 -9.69
N ARG A 142 31.28 1.95 -8.80
CA ARG A 142 29.90 2.33 -9.15
C ARG A 142 29.81 3.81 -9.49
N GLU A 143 30.46 4.66 -8.70
CA GLU A 143 30.52 6.09 -8.96
C GLU A 143 31.28 6.40 -10.25
N LEU A 144 32.39 5.70 -10.51
CA LEU A 144 33.15 5.80 -11.76
C LEU A 144 32.31 5.40 -12.97
N ARG A 145 31.54 4.31 -12.87
CA ARG A 145 30.63 3.89 -13.94
C ARG A 145 29.57 4.95 -14.20
N ARG A 146 28.92 5.45 -13.15
CA ARG A 146 27.93 6.53 -13.26
C ARG A 146 28.52 7.78 -13.90
N LEU A 147 29.74 8.16 -13.51
CA LEU A 147 30.43 9.32 -14.06
C LEU A 147 30.80 9.09 -15.53
N SER A 148 31.23 7.89 -15.90
CA SER A 148 31.48 7.49 -17.28
C SER A 148 30.22 7.61 -18.13
N ASP A 149 29.06 7.15 -17.62
CA ASP A 149 27.78 7.26 -18.33
C ASP A 149 27.40 8.74 -18.56
N VAL A 150 27.58 9.59 -17.54
CA VAL A 150 27.37 11.04 -17.67
C VAL A 150 28.35 11.69 -18.65
N ILE A 151 29.62 11.28 -18.65
CA ILE A 151 30.61 11.78 -19.63
C ILE A 151 30.20 11.39 -21.05
N THR A 152 29.71 10.17 -21.26
CA THR A 152 29.21 9.76 -22.57
C THR A 152 27.94 10.51 -22.96
N GLU A 153 26.99 10.70 -22.05
CA GLU A 153 25.73 11.43 -22.30
C GLU A 153 26.00 12.91 -22.61
N THR A 154 26.85 13.56 -21.81
CA THR A 154 27.25 14.95 -22.04
C THR A 154 28.08 15.09 -23.31
N GLY A 155 28.95 14.12 -23.62
CA GLY A 155 29.68 14.06 -24.89
C GLY A 155 28.75 13.96 -26.09
N THR A 156 27.72 13.11 -26.04
CA THR A 156 26.71 13.01 -27.09
C THR A 156 25.89 14.29 -27.22
N LEU A 157 25.49 14.89 -26.09
CA LEU A 157 24.75 16.14 -26.09
C LEU A 157 25.56 17.28 -26.71
N ILE A 158 26.83 17.42 -26.33
CA ILE A 158 27.72 18.44 -26.89
C ILE A 158 27.94 18.19 -28.38
N TYR A 159 28.15 16.94 -28.80
CA TYR A 159 28.29 16.59 -30.22
C TYR A 159 27.06 16.98 -31.03
N GLU A 160 25.85 16.66 -30.54
CA GLU A 160 24.60 17.06 -31.19
C GLU A 160 24.43 18.58 -31.23
N MET A 161 24.73 19.27 -30.12
CA MET A 161 24.64 20.74 -30.05
C MET A 161 25.65 21.40 -31.00
N LEU A 162 26.87 20.87 -31.10
CA LEU A 162 27.91 21.41 -31.98
C LEU A 162 27.58 21.16 -33.45
N ASN A 163 27.02 20.00 -33.80
CA ASN A 163 26.50 19.75 -35.14
C ASN A 163 25.41 20.77 -35.53
N LYS A 164 24.53 21.10 -34.58
CA LYS A 164 23.47 22.10 -34.78
C LYS A 164 24.00 23.53 -34.76
N GLU A 165 25.17 23.82 -34.20
CA GLU A 165 25.70 25.18 -34.07
C GLU A 165 26.01 25.83 -35.42
N ILE A 166 26.34 25.07 -36.46
CA ILE A 166 26.58 25.62 -37.81
C ILE A 166 25.29 26.23 -38.38
N GLU A 167 24.17 25.50 -38.24
CA GLU A 167 22.84 25.96 -38.64
C GLU A 167 22.32 27.06 -37.69
N GLN A 168 22.50 26.90 -36.38
CA GLN A 168 22.07 27.89 -35.41
C GLN A 168 22.86 29.20 -35.52
N ARG A 169 24.15 29.14 -35.86
CA ARG A 169 24.98 30.33 -36.11
C ARG A 169 24.45 31.11 -37.30
N SER A 170 24.12 30.45 -38.41
CA SER A 170 23.58 31.14 -39.59
C SER A 170 22.21 31.74 -39.31
N ILE A 171 21.34 31.03 -38.60
CA ILE A 171 20.03 31.55 -38.14
C ILE A 171 20.21 32.73 -37.18
N ARG A 172 21.20 32.65 -36.27
CA ARG A 172 21.49 33.70 -35.29
C ARG A 172 22.03 34.96 -35.96
N GLU A 173 22.99 34.84 -36.86
CA GLU A 173 23.47 35.97 -37.66
C GLU A 173 22.36 36.55 -38.53
N PHE A 174 21.55 35.70 -39.18
CA PHE A 174 20.38 36.14 -39.93
C PHE A 174 19.37 36.90 -39.04
N THR A 175 19.09 36.41 -37.84
CA THR A 175 18.16 37.04 -36.89
C THR A 175 18.72 38.33 -36.30
N LEU A 176 20.01 38.38 -35.99
CA LEU A 176 20.69 39.58 -35.50
C LEU A 176 20.77 40.67 -36.57
N ASN A 177 20.98 40.26 -37.83
CA ASN A 177 21.01 41.18 -38.98
C ASN A 177 19.61 41.52 -39.49
N LYS A 178 18.59 40.75 -39.10
CA LYS A 178 17.19 41.05 -39.43
C LYS A 178 16.79 42.30 -38.66
N GLN A 179 16.71 43.40 -39.39
CA GLN A 179 16.07 44.62 -38.87
C GLN A 179 14.65 44.27 -38.44
N ILE A 180 14.34 44.55 -37.18
CA ILE A 180 13.05 44.24 -36.59
C ILE A 180 12.00 45.09 -37.29
N ASN A 181 11.26 44.49 -38.21
CA ASN A 181 10.15 45.15 -38.86
C ASN A 181 8.94 45.12 -37.91
N ILE A 182 8.56 46.30 -37.44
CA ILE A 182 7.43 46.48 -36.51
C ILE A 182 6.15 45.87 -37.07
N THR A 183 5.96 45.90 -38.40
CA THR A 183 4.75 45.34 -39.03
C THR A 183 4.68 43.81 -38.96
N ASP A 184 5.82 43.11 -39.02
CA ASP A 184 5.87 41.65 -38.86
C ASP A 184 5.59 41.24 -37.41
N ILE A 185 6.10 42.01 -36.45
CA ILE A 185 5.79 41.81 -35.02
C ILE A 185 4.29 42.01 -34.79
N GLU A 186 3.71 43.09 -35.29
CA GLU A 186 2.28 43.34 -35.16
C GLU A 186 1.44 42.22 -35.77
N LYS A 187 1.84 41.70 -36.95
CA LYS A 187 1.16 40.57 -37.59
C LYS A 187 1.27 39.29 -36.77
N SER A 188 2.46 38.97 -36.25
CA SER A 188 2.69 37.83 -35.37
C SER A 188 1.88 37.94 -34.08
N LEU A 189 1.86 39.13 -33.48
CA LEU A 189 1.09 39.41 -32.27
C LEU A 189 -0.41 39.26 -32.52
N LYS A 190 -0.93 39.79 -33.64
CA LYS A 190 -2.33 39.60 -34.05
C LYS A 190 -2.67 38.12 -34.23
N ASN A 191 -1.79 37.35 -34.87
CA ASN A 191 -1.98 35.91 -35.03
C ASN A 191 -1.96 35.17 -33.69
N ALA A 192 -1.06 35.53 -32.77
CA ALA A 192 -1.02 34.97 -31.42
C ALA A 192 -2.30 35.27 -30.64
N ILE A 193 -2.82 36.51 -30.73
CA ILE A 193 -4.10 36.89 -30.13
C ILE A 193 -5.24 36.03 -30.69
N VAL A 194 -5.30 35.83 -32.00
CA VAL A 194 -6.33 34.99 -32.63
C VAL A 194 -6.23 33.53 -32.18
N LEU A 195 -5.02 32.98 -32.04
CA LEU A 195 -4.81 31.63 -31.54
C LEU A 195 -5.28 31.49 -30.08
N VAL A 196 -4.96 32.47 -29.23
CA VAL A 196 -5.41 32.50 -27.84
C VAL A 196 -6.93 32.63 -27.77
N GLN A 197 -7.55 33.51 -28.57
CA GLN A 197 -9.00 33.64 -28.66
C GLN A 197 -9.68 32.33 -29.07
N LYS A 198 -9.12 31.64 -30.07
CA LYS A 198 -9.62 30.32 -30.49
C LYS A 198 -9.46 29.27 -29.38
N SER A 199 -8.38 29.33 -28.62
CA SER A 199 -8.19 28.45 -27.47
C SER A 199 -9.19 28.75 -26.35
N ILE A 200 -9.49 30.02 -26.09
CA ILE A 200 -10.53 30.45 -25.14
C ILE A 200 -11.88 29.90 -25.59
N GLU A 201 -12.26 30.09 -26.86
CA GLU A 201 -13.53 29.60 -27.39
C GLU A 201 -13.66 28.07 -27.28
N ASN A 202 -12.59 27.32 -27.52
CA ASN A 202 -12.58 25.87 -27.35
C ASN A 202 -12.78 25.47 -25.88
N ILE A 203 -12.07 26.14 -24.96
CA ILE A 203 -12.21 25.89 -23.51
C ILE A 203 -13.61 26.27 -23.02
N GLU A 204 -14.21 27.34 -23.53
CA GLU A 204 -15.58 27.73 -23.21
C GLU A 204 -16.59 26.66 -23.67
N LYS A 205 -16.43 26.14 -24.90
CA LYS A 205 -17.26 25.05 -25.41
C LYS A 205 -17.14 23.79 -24.54
N ASP A 206 -15.93 23.42 -24.16
CA ASP A 206 -15.72 22.24 -23.32
C ASP A 206 -16.25 22.46 -21.90
N THR A 207 -16.11 23.67 -21.36
CA THR A 207 -16.72 24.07 -20.08
C THR A 207 -18.24 23.95 -20.13
N GLN A 208 -18.86 24.38 -21.25
CA GLN A 208 -20.31 24.28 -21.42
C GLN A 208 -20.78 22.83 -21.52
N LYS A 209 -20.03 21.96 -22.21
CA LYS A 209 -20.31 20.51 -22.25
C LYS A 209 -20.24 19.90 -20.85
N VAL A 210 -19.15 20.14 -20.12
CA VAL A 210 -18.96 19.63 -18.75
C VAL A 210 -20.07 20.14 -17.81
N LYS A 211 -20.48 21.40 -17.96
CA LYS A 211 -21.62 21.96 -17.20
C LYS A 211 -22.93 21.26 -17.52
N GLY A 212 -23.19 20.94 -18.79
CA GLY A 212 -24.34 20.14 -19.22
C GLY A 212 -24.32 18.73 -18.62
N ASP A 213 -23.18 18.06 -18.68
CA ASP A 213 -22.99 16.72 -18.13
C ASP A 213 -23.13 16.70 -16.61
N SER A 214 -22.58 17.71 -15.91
CA SER A 214 -22.74 17.89 -14.47
C SER A 214 -24.23 17.99 -14.09
N LYS A 215 -24.99 18.84 -14.80
CA LYS A 215 -26.44 19.00 -14.54
C LYS A 215 -27.22 17.71 -14.83
N ASN A 216 -26.85 16.99 -15.89
CA ASN A 216 -27.47 15.71 -16.24
C ASN A 216 -27.20 14.64 -15.17
N ILE A 217 -25.96 14.55 -14.67
CA ILE A 217 -25.59 13.63 -13.60
C ILE A 217 -26.30 14.02 -12.30
N GLU A 218 -26.37 15.30 -11.96
CA GLU A 218 -27.07 15.80 -10.78
C GLU A 218 -28.58 15.46 -10.82
N SER A 219 -29.22 15.61 -11.98
CA SER A 219 -30.61 15.17 -12.19
C SER A 219 -30.78 13.66 -11.96
N LYS A 220 -29.84 12.83 -12.46
CA LYS A 220 -29.86 11.38 -12.23
C LYS A 220 -29.66 11.03 -10.76
N ILE A 221 -28.75 11.71 -10.06
CA ILE A 221 -28.52 11.54 -8.62
C ILE A 221 -29.78 11.89 -7.83
N ASN A 222 -30.43 13.02 -8.14
CA ASN A 222 -31.65 13.45 -7.47
C ASN A 222 -32.81 12.45 -7.69
N LYS A 223 -32.96 11.91 -8.90
CA LYS A 223 -33.93 10.84 -9.17
C LYS A 223 -33.63 9.58 -8.37
N LYS A 224 -32.36 9.14 -8.35
CA LYS A 224 -31.96 7.92 -7.63
C LYS A 224 -32.04 8.06 -6.11
N THR A 225 -31.74 9.23 -5.56
CA THR A 225 -31.91 9.51 -4.14
C THR A 225 -33.40 9.57 -3.75
N ALA A 226 -34.26 10.13 -4.60
CA ALA A 226 -35.71 10.07 -4.39
C ALA A 226 -36.26 8.63 -4.46
N GLU A 227 -35.81 7.82 -5.42
CA GLU A 227 -36.15 6.39 -5.49
C GLU A 227 -35.67 5.62 -4.26
N LEU A 228 -34.42 5.86 -3.84
CA LEU A 228 -33.82 5.21 -2.67
C LEU A 228 -34.57 5.57 -1.39
N THR A 229 -34.92 6.84 -1.19
CA THR A 229 -35.70 7.27 -0.02
C THR A 229 -37.10 6.67 -0.02
N ARG A 230 -37.77 6.58 -1.17
CA ARG A 230 -39.07 5.88 -1.28
C ARG A 230 -38.95 4.39 -0.97
N ASN A 231 -37.94 3.72 -1.52
CA ASN A 231 -37.72 2.30 -1.30
C ASN A 231 -37.31 2.01 0.15
N SER A 232 -36.50 2.88 0.77
CA SER A 232 -36.12 2.77 2.17
C SER A 232 -37.33 2.91 3.08
N LYS A 233 -38.22 3.89 2.83
CA LYS A 233 -39.50 4.02 3.54
C LYS A 233 -40.38 2.79 3.35
N ARG A 234 -40.46 2.24 2.12
CA ARG A 234 -41.21 1.00 1.84
C ARG A 234 -40.62 -0.18 2.60
N LEU A 235 -39.30 -0.31 2.63
CA LEU A 235 -38.61 -1.36 3.38
C LEU A 235 -38.89 -1.23 4.87
N GLU A 236 -38.77 -0.04 5.44
CA GLU A 236 -39.08 0.23 6.85
C GLU A 236 -40.54 -0.14 7.18
N THR A 237 -41.49 0.24 6.32
CA THR A 237 -42.89 -0.17 6.50
C THR A 237 -43.05 -1.69 6.42
N LEU A 238 -42.34 -2.37 5.52
CA LEU A 238 -42.44 -3.81 5.35
C LEU A 238 -41.75 -4.58 6.49
N GLN A 239 -40.68 -4.03 7.06
CA GLN A 239 -40.02 -4.57 8.26
C GLN A 239 -40.90 -4.47 9.50
N ASN A 240 -41.69 -3.40 9.63
CA ASN A 240 -42.60 -3.20 10.75
C ASN A 240 -43.92 -3.99 10.60
N VAL A 241 -44.23 -4.47 9.39
CA VAL A 241 -45.41 -5.31 9.14
C VAL A 241 -45.08 -6.76 9.51
N ARG A 242 -45.85 -7.31 10.44
CA ARG A 242 -45.78 -8.74 10.78
C ARG A 242 -46.29 -9.59 9.60
N PRO A 243 -45.59 -10.66 9.19
CA PRO A 243 -46.02 -11.49 8.05
C PRO A 243 -47.41 -12.11 8.28
N ALA A 244 -48.22 -12.17 7.22
CA ALA A 244 -49.64 -12.57 7.31
C ALA A 244 -49.86 -13.97 7.91
N TYR A 245 -49.00 -14.93 7.57
CA TYR A 245 -49.11 -16.32 8.04
C TYR A 245 -48.31 -16.58 9.33
N MET A 246 -47.72 -15.54 9.95
CA MET A 246 -46.96 -15.71 11.18
C MET A 246 -47.86 -16.11 12.35
N ASP A 247 -49.07 -15.55 12.42
CA ASP A 247 -50.08 -15.93 13.41
C ASP A 247 -50.48 -17.39 13.29
N GLU A 248 -50.84 -17.81 12.07
CA GLU A 248 -51.22 -19.19 11.81
C GLU A 248 -50.08 -20.15 12.14
N PHE A 249 -48.84 -19.80 11.78
CA PHE A 249 -47.65 -20.58 12.13
C PHE A 249 -47.49 -20.73 13.65
N GLU A 250 -47.62 -19.64 14.42
CA GLU A 250 -47.53 -19.69 15.89
C GLU A 250 -48.65 -20.57 16.48
N THR A 251 -49.88 -20.49 15.96
CA THR A 251 -50.98 -21.37 16.39
C THR A 251 -50.70 -22.84 16.08
N TYR A 252 -50.19 -23.15 14.88
CA TYR A 252 -49.83 -24.52 14.52
C TYR A 252 -48.64 -25.04 15.34
N GLU A 253 -47.67 -24.19 15.70
CA GLU A 253 -46.59 -24.58 16.60
C GLU A 253 -47.10 -24.92 18.01
N GLU A 254 -48.07 -24.16 18.52
CA GLU A 254 -48.71 -24.46 19.80
C GLU A 254 -49.50 -25.76 19.74
N GLU A 255 -50.32 -25.95 18.71
CA GLU A 255 -51.06 -27.20 18.48
C GLU A 255 -50.11 -28.40 18.34
N LEU A 256 -49.00 -28.24 17.62
CA LEU A 256 -47.99 -29.28 17.45
C LEU A 256 -47.35 -29.65 18.79
N LYS A 257 -47.06 -28.68 19.67
CA LYS A 257 -46.52 -28.95 21.02
C LYS A 257 -47.49 -29.78 21.84
N VAL A 258 -48.78 -29.42 21.86
CA VAL A 258 -49.82 -30.16 22.58
C VAL A 258 -49.97 -31.57 22.02
N LEU A 259 -49.98 -31.71 20.69
CA LEU A 259 -50.08 -33.02 20.03
C LEU A 259 -48.86 -33.89 20.33
N TYR A 260 -47.66 -33.30 20.35
CA TYR A 260 -46.42 -33.98 20.68
C TYR A 260 -46.39 -34.46 22.13
N GLU A 261 -46.84 -33.62 23.08
CA GLU A 261 -46.96 -34.01 24.50
C GLU A 261 -47.91 -35.19 24.66
N ARG A 262 -49.11 -35.11 24.05
CA ARG A 262 -50.06 -36.24 24.03
C ARG A 262 -49.46 -37.50 23.40
N TYR A 263 -48.75 -37.34 22.28
CA TYR A 263 -48.08 -38.46 21.62
C TYR A 263 -47.03 -39.11 22.54
N MET A 264 -46.23 -38.31 23.25
CA MET A 264 -45.25 -38.82 24.22
C MET A 264 -45.92 -39.61 25.35
N ASP A 265 -47.05 -39.14 25.87
CA ASP A 265 -47.81 -39.86 26.91
C ASP A 265 -48.34 -41.21 26.41
N VAL A 266 -48.97 -41.21 25.23
CA VAL A 266 -49.47 -42.45 24.61
C VAL A 266 -48.32 -43.40 24.29
N PHE A 267 -47.21 -42.86 23.78
CA PHE A 267 -46.00 -43.65 23.48
C PHE A 267 -45.42 -44.26 24.75
N ARG A 268 -45.35 -43.50 25.85
CA ARG A 268 -44.91 -43.99 27.16
C ARG A 268 -45.82 -45.11 27.67
N ASN A 269 -47.14 -44.92 27.61
CA ASN A 269 -48.11 -45.93 28.02
C ASN A 269 -48.01 -47.19 27.16
N LYS A 270 -47.93 -47.03 25.83
CA LYS A 270 -47.73 -48.13 24.88
C LYS A 270 -46.45 -48.90 25.20
N HIS A 271 -45.34 -48.20 25.41
CA HIS A 271 -44.07 -48.83 25.75
C HIS A 271 -44.16 -49.62 27.06
N GLN A 272 -44.83 -49.09 28.09
CA GLN A 272 -45.08 -49.82 29.33
C GLN A 272 -45.89 -51.11 29.09
N TYR A 273 -46.95 -51.06 28.28
CA TYR A 273 -47.72 -52.26 27.93
C TYR A 273 -46.92 -53.27 27.10
N GLU A 274 -46.10 -52.83 26.15
CA GLU A 274 -45.21 -53.71 25.39
C GLU A 274 -44.24 -54.44 26.30
N VAL A 275 -43.64 -53.75 27.29
CA VAL A 275 -42.76 -54.38 28.29
C VAL A 275 -43.53 -55.40 29.13
N LEU A 276 -44.73 -55.08 29.61
CA LEU A 276 -45.55 -56.02 30.40
C LEU A 276 -45.94 -57.27 29.59
N ILE A 277 -46.29 -57.10 28.32
CA ILE A 277 -46.60 -58.22 27.42
C ILE A 277 -45.34 -59.07 27.20
N GLN A 278 -44.17 -58.45 26.99
CA GLN A 278 -42.90 -59.17 26.88
C GLN A 278 -42.56 -59.94 28.16
N GLU A 279 -42.82 -59.40 29.34
CA GLU A 279 -42.64 -60.12 30.60
C GLU A 279 -43.61 -61.30 30.74
N TYR A 280 -44.89 -61.12 30.41
CA TYR A 280 -45.89 -62.18 30.47
C TYR A 280 -45.60 -63.31 29.48
N THR A 281 -45.23 -62.97 28.25
CA THR A 281 -44.81 -63.95 27.23
C THR A 281 -43.54 -64.70 27.65
N LYS A 282 -42.53 -64.02 28.21
CA LYS A 282 -41.34 -64.69 28.78
C LYS A 282 -41.73 -65.68 29.88
N LYS A 283 -42.55 -65.27 30.85
CA LYS A 283 -43.04 -66.15 31.92
C LYS A 283 -43.83 -67.35 31.38
N ASN A 284 -44.69 -67.15 30.38
CA ASN A 284 -45.41 -68.25 29.74
C ASN A 284 -44.48 -69.21 29.02
N ILE A 285 -43.46 -68.70 28.33
CA ILE A 285 -42.44 -69.54 27.69
C ILE A 285 -41.65 -70.32 28.74
N GLU A 286 -41.27 -69.70 29.86
CA GLU A 286 -40.62 -70.39 30.98
C GLU A 286 -41.51 -71.46 31.59
N PHE A 287 -42.78 -71.15 31.86
CA PHE A 287 -43.77 -72.11 32.36
C PHE A 287 -44.02 -73.26 31.38
N GLN A 288 -44.12 -72.98 30.08
CA GLN A 288 -44.22 -74.01 29.05
C GLN A 288 -42.96 -74.87 28.98
N LYS A 289 -41.75 -74.27 29.09
CA LYS A 289 -40.50 -75.01 29.17
C LYS A 289 -40.43 -75.88 30.42
N GLU A 290 -40.93 -75.42 31.56
CA GLU A 290 -41.03 -76.22 32.79
C GLU A 290 -41.98 -77.40 32.62
N ILE A 291 -43.16 -77.19 32.03
CA ILE A 291 -44.10 -78.26 31.68
C ILE A 291 -43.44 -79.25 30.70
N GLN A 292 -42.81 -78.76 29.64
CA GLN A 292 -42.14 -79.59 28.65
C GLN A 292 -41.00 -80.40 29.27
N ASN A 293 -40.17 -79.79 30.12
CA ASN A 293 -39.13 -80.48 30.89
C ASN A 293 -39.71 -81.54 31.81
N ARG A 294 -40.89 -81.29 32.43
CA ARG A 294 -41.59 -82.28 33.25
C ARG A 294 -42.12 -83.44 32.40
N ILE A 295 -42.68 -83.17 31.23
CA ILE A 295 -43.11 -84.20 30.27
C ILE A 295 -41.92 -85.01 29.77
N SER A 296 -40.81 -84.37 29.36
CA SER A 296 -39.61 -85.08 28.91
C SER A 296 -38.99 -85.97 29.98
N ARG A 297 -39.07 -85.58 31.27
CA ARG A 297 -38.66 -86.45 32.39
C ARG A 297 -39.60 -87.66 32.54
N LEU A 298 -40.90 -87.46 32.38
CA LEU A 298 -41.89 -88.55 32.43
C LEU A 298 -41.72 -89.50 31.24
N SER A 299 -41.55 -89.00 30.02
CA SER A 299 -41.34 -89.83 28.83
C SER A 299 -39.98 -90.51 28.80
N SER A 300 -38.94 -89.91 29.40
CA SER A 300 -37.65 -90.60 29.60
C SER A 300 -37.77 -91.75 30.62
N ASN A 301 -38.70 -91.66 31.57
CA ASN A 301 -39.04 -92.78 32.47
C ASN A 301 -39.94 -93.82 31.77
N GLU A 302 -40.87 -93.41 30.89
CA GLU A 302 -41.76 -94.32 30.15
C GLU A 302 -41.06 -95.05 28.99
N ASN A 303 -40.03 -94.48 28.36
CA ASN A 303 -39.25 -95.17 27.30
C ASN A 303 -38.38 -96.34 27.82
N LEU A 304 -38.36 -96.59 29.14
CA LEU A 304 -37.78 -97.78 29.77
C LEU A 304 -38.82 -98.87 30.08
N ALA A 305 -40.10 -98.65 29.76
CA ALA A 305 -41.19 -99.60 29.97
C ALA A 305 -42.16 -99.63 28.78
N SER A 306 -42.11 -100.71 28.01
CA SER A 306 -43.04 -101.17 26.93
C SER A 306 -42.85 -100.53 25.54
N ILE A 307 -42.54 -101.20 24.42
CA ILE A 307 -42.58 -102.62 23.98
C ILE A 307 -43.76 -103.39 24.57
N SER A 308 -44.96 -103.19 23.99
CA SER A 308 -45.84 -104.29 23.57
C SER A 308 -47.05 -103.77 22.77
N SER A 309 -47.11 -104.23 21.51
CA SER A 309 -48.30 -104.52 20.68
C SER A 309 -49.29 -103.41 20.28
N ASP A 310 -49.16 -102.92 19.03
CA ASP A 310 -50.08 -103.10 17.88
C ASP A 310 -51.49 -103.69 18.16
N ALA A 311 -52.60 -103.38 17.48
CA ALA A 311 -52.96 -102.42 16.45
C ALA A 311 -54.49 -102.52 16.19
N SER A 312 -55.11 -101.38 15.84
CA SER A 312 -56.25 -101.21 14.92
C SER A 312 -57.72 -101.37 15.36
N SER A 313 -58.44 -100.27 15.07
CA SER A 313 -59.79 -100.12 14.49
C SER A 313 -60.97 -99.76 15.39
N SER A 314 -61.38 -98.48 15.32
CA SER A 314 -62.76 -98.12 14.91
C SER A 314 -62.82 -96.67 14.42
N GLU A 315 -63.54 -96.49 13.32
CA GLU A 315 -63.61 -95.33 12.43
C GLU A 315 -65.05 -94.79 12.44
N SER A 316 -65.22 -93.45 12.43
CA SER A 316 -66.47 -92.67 12.19
C SER A 316 -66.42 -91.39 13.06
N LYS A 317 -66.49 -90.14 12.57
CA LYS A 317 -66.96 -89.57 11.31
C LYS A 317 -66.34 -88.17 11.14
N TYR A 318 -65.94 -87.87 9.92
CA TYR A 318 -65.70 -86.53 9.42
C TYR A 318 -67.01 -85.72 9.36
N SER A 319 -66.93 -84.44 9.68
CA SER A 319 -67.67 -83.37 8.99
C SER A 319 -66.84 -82.09 9.12
N ASN A 320 -65.91 -81.97 8.18
CA ASN A 320 -65.18 -80.76 7.86
C ASN A 320 -66.02 -80.06 6.78
N GLU A 321 -66.71 -78.98 7.12
CA GLU A 321 -67.26 -78.05 6.13
C GLU A 321 -66.57 -76.70 6.33
N ASN A 322 -65.54 -76.50 5.50
CA ASN A 322 -65.12 -75.19 5.05
C ASN A 322 -66.32 -74.55 4.34
N ASN A 323 -66.76 -73.39 4.84
CA ASN A 323 -67.34 -72.38 3.97
C ASN A 323 -66.44 -71.16 4.05
N ASP A 324 -65.71 -70.98 2.96
CA ASP A 324 -65.04 -69.75 2.59
C ASP A 324 -66.06 -68.60 2.65
N ILE A 325 -65.87 -67.68 3.60
CA ILE A 325 -66.38 -66.32 3.49
C ILE A 325 -65.16 -65.43 3.32
N GLU A 326 -64.82 -65.27 2.05
CA GLU A 326 -64.00 -64.21 1.53
C GLU A 326 -64.80 -62.90 1.69
N PHE A 327 -64.37 -61.99 2.58
CA PHE A 327 -64.71 -60.57 2.45
C PHE A 327 -63.67 -59.68 3.13
N ASN A 328 -62.83 -59.11 2.25
CA ASN A 328 -62.13 -57.82 2.28
C ASN A 328 -61.50 -57.31 3.58
N LEU A 329 -60.17 -57.38 3.55
CA LEU A 329 -59.27 -56.35 4.05
C LEU A 329 -59.55 -55.01 3.33
N ASP A 330 -60.36 -54.15 3.92
CA ASP A 330 -60.24 -52.71 3.65
C ASP A 330 -59.21 -52.13 4.61
N SER A 331 -57.99 -52.09 4.07
CA SER A 331 -56.91 -51.24 4.52
C SER A 331 -57.28 -49.79 4.21
N ASP A 332 -57.74 -49.03 5.20
CA ASP A 332 -57.76 -47.57 5.14
C ASP A 332 -56.31 -47.05 5.14
N ASN A 333 -55.72 -47.08 3.95
CA ASN A 333 -54.51 -46.36 3.61
C ASN A 333 -55.00 -45.08 2.92
N SER A 334 -55.05 -43.97 3.66
CA SER A 334 -55.34 -42.65 3.13
C SER A 334 -54.17 -42.18 2.24
N ASN A 335 -54.10 -42.71 1.03
CA ASN A 335 -53.32 -42.15 -0.05
C ASN A 335 -54.11 -40.97 -0.64
N ILE A 336 -53.64 -39.78 -0.31
CA ILE A 336 -53.95 -38.54 -1.00
C ILE A 336 -53.70 -38.72 -2.51
N SER A 337 -54.77 -38.59 -3.29
CA SER A 337 -54.72 -38.47 -4.75
C SER A 337 -54.14 -37.10 -5.08
N VAL A 338 -52.94 -37.10 -5.65
CA VAL A 338 -52.34 -35.91 -6.25
C VAL A 338 -52.81 -35.87 -7.70
N ASP A 339 -53.85 -35.09 -7.98
CA ASP A 339 -54.22 -34.76 -9.35
C ASP A 339 -53.13 -33.86 -9.95
N TYR A 340 -52.44 -34.40 -10.97
CA TYR A 340 -51.62 -33.61 -11.87
C TYR A 340 -52.54 -32.91 -12.87
N ASP A 341 -52.99 -31.71 -12.52
CA ASP A 341 -53.57 -30.81 -13.51
C ASP A 341 -52.44 -30.09 -14.26
N LYS A 342 -52.19 -30.56 -15.49
CA LYS A 342 -51.33 -29.89 -16.47
C LYS A 342 -52.08 -28.68 -16.99
N ASN A 343 -51.79 -27.50 -16.44
CA ASN A 343 -51.86 -26.23 -17.16
C ASN A 343 -50.75 -25.30 -16.66
N SER A 344 -49.59 -25.46 -17.30
CA SER A 344 -48.52 -24.47 -17.32
C SER A 344 -48.92 -23.39 -18.32
N ASP A 345 -49.35 -22.23 -17.83
CA ASP A 345 -49.12 -20.93 -18.48
C ASP A 345 -49.39 -19.82 -17.46
N SER A 346 -48.32 -19.34 -16.82
CA SER A 346 -48.28 -17.99 -16.26
C SER A 346 -46.84 -17.48 -16.32
N GLU A 347 -46.60 -16.62 -17.30
CA GLU A 347 -45.43 -15.75 -17.38
C GLU A 347 -45.28 -14.96 -16.07
N TYR A 348 -44.19 -15.20 -15.35
CA TYR A 348 -43.65 -14.26 -14.37
C TYR A 348 -42.15 -14.12 -14.62
N GLU A 349 -41.79 -13.09 -15.39
CA GLU A 349 -40.42 -12.59 -15.48
C GLU A 349 -39.91 -12.25 -14.07
N THR A 350 -39.02 -13.09 -13.55
CA THR A 350 -38.28 -12.82 -12.32
C THR A 350 -36.88 -12.37 -12.70
N GLU A 351 -36.70 -11.06 -12.92
CA GLU A 351 -35.36 -10.49 -13.08
C GLU A 351 -34.63 -10.48 -11.72
N ILE A 352 -33.73 -11.44 -11.52
CA ILE A 352 -32.75 -11.44 -10.44
C ILE A 352 -31.55 -10.57 -10.88
N PRO A 353 -31.12 -9.55 -10.11
CA PRO A 353 -29.92 -8.79 -10.44
C PRO A 353 -28.66 -9.60 -10.12
N ARG A 354 -28.01 -10.13 -11.16
CA ARG A 354 -26.66 -10.74 -11.04
C ARG A 354 -25.62 -9.64 -10.86
N ASN A 355 -25.14 -9.50 -9.63
CA ASN A 355 -23.92 -8.76 -9.33
C ASN A 355 -22.72 -9.69 -9.52
N ALA A 356 -22.00 -9.56 -10.64
CA ALA A 356 -20.66 -10.14 -10.81
C ALA A 356 -19.78 -9.18 -11.61
N LYS A 357 -18.77 -8.64 -10.91
CA LYS A 357 -17.68 -7.86 -11.46
C LYS A 357 -16.93 -8.67 -12.52
N SER A 358 -16.80 -8.13 -13.72
CA SER A 358 -15.61 -8.33 -14.54
C SER A 358 -15.24 -7.03 -15.24
N GLY A 359 -14.17 -6.40 -14.77
CA GLY A 359 -13.58 -5.24 -15.42
C GLY A 359 -12.93 -5.68 -16.72
N ARG A 360 -13.54 -5.36 -17.86
CA ARG A 360 -12.88 -5.41 -19.15
C ARG A 360 -12.22 -4.05 -19.42
N ILE A 361 -10.90 -4.09 -19.40
CA ILE A 361 -9.99 -3.07 -19.92
C ILE A 361 -10.34 -2.83 -21.40
N ASN A 362 -10.81 -1.62 -21.73
CA ASN A 362 -10.89 -1.18 -23.11
C ASN A 362 -9.48 -0.89 -23.62
N ARG A 363 -8.88 -1.90 -24.27
CA ARG A 363 -7.66 -1.74 -25.07
C ARG A 363 -8.03 -0.92 -26.31
N ALA A 364 -7.43 0.25 -26.42
CA ALA A 364 -7.48 1.11 -27.60
C ALA A 364 -7.19 0.29 -28.87
N LYS A 365 -8.04 0.46 -29.88
CA LYS A 365 -7.80 -0.05 -31.24
C LYS A 365 -6.57 0.66 -31.78
N SER A 366 -5.46 -0.05 -31.87
CA SER A 366 -4.29 0.35 -32.66
C SER A 366 -4.70 0.39 -34.13
N SER A 367 -4.65 1.58 -34.74
CA SER A 367 -4.67 1.74 -36.19
C SER A 367 -3.49 0.99 -36.78
N LYS A 368 -3.75 0.08 -37.72
CA LYS A 368 -2.72 -0.45 -38.61
C LYS A 368 -2.09 0.71 -39.40
N PRO A 369 -0.77 0.74 -39.61
CA PRO A 369 -0.18 1.68 -40.55
C PRO A 369 -0.62 1.27 -41.97
N ARG A 370 -1.09 2.26 -42.75
CA ARG A 370 -1.21 2.13 -44.20
C ARG A 370 0.21 2.08 -44.76
N TYR A 371 0.52 0.99 -45.46
CA TYR A 371 1.64 0.90 -46.38
C TYR A 371 1.37 1.85 -47.55
N ASN A 372 2.27 2.81 -47.80
CA ASN A 372 2.22 3.73 -48.94
C ASN A 372 3.33 3.30 -49.91
N PRO A 373 3.03 2.78 -51.11
CA PRO A 373 4.03 2.22 -52.02
C PRO A 373 4.55 3.25 -53.03
N GLU A 374 5.09 4.39 -52.60
CA GLU A 374 5.64 5.41 -53.53
C GLU A 374 7.00 6.03 -53.15
N ASP A 375 7.74 5.53 -52.15
CA ASP A 375 9.07 6.07 -51.83
C ASP A 375 10.19 5.00 -51.84
N ASP A 376 10.17 4.11 -52.84
CA ASP A 376 11.33 3.29 -53.22
C ASP A 376 11.86 3.77 -54.57
N ASP A 377 12.47 4.95 -54.57
CA ASP A 377 13.38 5.41 -55.63
C ASP A 377 14.25 6.55 -55.06
N ASN A 378 15.34 6.18 -54.37
CA ASN A 378 16.63 6.88 -54.42
C ASN A 378 17.63 6.22 -53.45
N TYR A 379 18.23 5.13 -53.91
CA TYR A 379 19.58 4.76 -53.51
C TYR A 379 20.49 5.00 -54.72
N PHE A 380 21.20 6.13 -54.71
CA PHE A 380 22.54 6.31 -55.26
C PHE A 380 23.22 7.49 -54.58
#